data_AF-A0A263D6S2-F1
#
_entry.id   AF-A0A263D6S2-F1
#
_cell.length_a   1.000
_cell.length_b   1.000
_cell.length_c   1.000
_cell.angle_alpha   90.00
_cell.angle_beta   90.00
_cell.angle_gamma   90.00
#
_symmetry.space_group_name_H-M   'P 1'
#
loop_
_entity.id
_entity.type
_entity.pdbx_description
1 polymer ?
#
loop_
_entity_poly.entity_id
_entity_poly.type
_entity_poly.pdbx_seq_one_letter_code
_entity_poly.pdbx_strand_id
1 'polypeptide(L)'
;MSTVSPALDRAFWLLRNEIYERLDAADCLIEDFAEWTGAQQERAGQVLDDLVTTIRSVVAEHVADTAGQCVFCADAWPCRTIAVVYRVTTDPERQIATLTA
;
A
#
# COMPACT_ATOMS: atom_id res chain seq x y z
N MET A 1 -22.73 -21.20 -7.37
CA MET A 1 -21.81 -20.04 -7.31
C MET A 1 -21.56 -19.78 -5.84
N SER A 2 -20.34 -20.08 -5.36
CA SER A 2 -19.97 -19.83 -3.97
C SER A 2 -19.68 -18.35 -3.83
N THR A 3 -20.54 -17.63 -3.10
CA THR A 3 -20.35 -16.21 -2.78
C THR A 3 -19.53 -16.07 -1.50
N VAL A 4 -18.54 -15.18 -1.53
CA VAL A 4 -17.80 -14.75 -0.33
C VAL A 4 -18.78 -14.31 0.75
N SER A 5 -18.54 -14.74 2.00
CA SER A 5 -19.39 -14.31 3.12
C SER A 5 -19.26 -12.78 3.35
N PRO A 6 -20.33 -12.08 3.77
CA PRO A 6 -20.25 -10.64 4.02
C PRO A 6 -19.16 -10.24 5.02
N ALA A 7 -18.86 -11.10 6.00
CA ALA A 7 -17.79 -10.86 6.97
C ALA A 7 -16.40 -10.90 6.32
N LEU A 8 -16.19 -11.82 5.38
CA LEU A 8 -14.93 -11.96 4.66
C LEU A 8 -14.74 -10.81 3.64
N ASP A 9 -15.80 -10.45 2.92
CA ASP A 9 -15.80 -9.27 2.04
C ASP A 9 -15.47 -7.99 2.81
N ARG A 10 -16.06 -7.83 4.00
CA ARG A 10 -15.75 -6.70 4.89
C ARG A 10 -14.30 -6.71 5.36
N ALA A 11 -13.76 -7.87 5.74
CA ALA A 11 -12.36 -7.99 6.14
C ALA A 11 -11.42 -7.64 4.98
N PHE A 12 -11.76 -8.03 3.75
CA PHE A 12 -10.98 -7.70 2.57
C PHE A 12 -10.97 -6.21 2.27
N TRP A 13 -12.12 -5.56 2.38
CA TRP A 13 -12.23 -4.11 2.27
C TRP A 13 -11.38 -3.39 3.33
N LEU A 14 -11.43 -3.85 4.59
CA LEU A 14 -10.67 -3.25 5.69
C LEU A 14 -9.16 -3.33 5.45
N LEU A 15 -8.66 -4.50 5.08
CA LEU A 15 -7.24 -4.69 4.78
C LEU A 15 -6.77 -3.77 3.64
N ARG A 16 -7.55 -3.66 2.57
CA ARG A 16 -7.22 -2.80 1.43
C ARG A 16 -7.17 -1.33 1.83
N ASN A 17 -8.16 -0.86 2.57
CA ASN A 17 -8.21 0.53 3.01
C ASN A 17 -7.09 0.86 3.99
N GLU A 18 -6.76 -0.07 4.88
CA GLU A 18 -5.65 0.09 5.81
C GLU A 18 -4.28 0.27 5.08
N ILE A 19 -4.12 -0.36 3.90
CA ILE A 19 -2.94 -0.12 3.05
C ILE A 19 -2.99 1.30 2.48
N TYR A 20 -4.13 1.73 1.93
CA TYR A 20 -4.27 3.07 1.36
C TYR A 20 -4.08 4.18 2.38
N GLU A 21 -4.67 4.06 3.57
CA GLU A 21 -4.54 5.01 4.67
C GLU A 21 -3.08 5.21 5.10
N ARG A 22 -2.28 4.12 5.12
CA ARG A 22 -0.85 4.22 5.41
C ARG A 22 -0.06 4.93 4.32
N LEU A 23 -0.41 4.71 3.06
CA LEU A 23 0.22 5.39 1.94
C LEU A 23 -0.10 6.89 1.97
N ASP A 24 -1.35 7.26 2.27
CA ASP A 24 -1.75 8.68 2.45
C ASP A 24 -1.02 9.34 3.63
N ALA A 25 -0.87 8.62 4.75
CA ALA A 25 -0.17 9.15 5.92
C ALA A 25 1.32 9.41 5.64
N ALA A 26 1.94 8.67 4.73
CA ALA A 26 3.35 8.86 4.40
C ALA A 26 3.59 10.22 3.75
N ASP A 27 2.69 10.68 2.87
CA ASP A 27 2.82 11.97 2.18
C ASP A 27 2.81 13.15 3.17
N CYS A 28 1.99 13.06 4.22
CA CYS A 28 1.94 14.08 5.27
C CYS A 28 3.25 14.20 6.08
N LEU A 29 4.04 13.13 6.19
CA LEU A 29 5.25 13.13 7.01
C LEU A 29 6.43 13.90 6.39
N ILE A 30 6.39 14.17 5.08
CA ILE A 30 7.45 14.92 4.40
C ILE A 30 7.43 16.39 4.81
N GLU A 31 6.24 16.96 4.97
CA GLU A 31 6.05 18.37 5.32
C GLU A 31 6.48 18.67 6.77
N ASP A 32 6.39 17.67 7.66
CA ASP A 32 6.66 17.82 9.10
C ASP A 32 8.14 17.66 9.47
N PHE A 33 9.02 17.25 8.54
CA PHE A 33 10.43 16.99 8.85
C PHE A 33 11.28 18.27 8.79
N ALA A 34 11.31 19.01 9.91
CA ALA A 34 11.95 20.33 10.04
C ALA A 34 13.46 20.38 9.72
N GLU A 35 14.14 19.23 9.66
CA GLU A 35 15.58 19.15 9.36
C GLU A 35 15.90 19.16 7.85
N TRP A 36 14.91 18.94 6.99
CA TRP A 36 15.12 18.89 5.54
C TRP A 36 15.05 20.28 4.90
N THR A 37 15.92 20.53 3.94
CA THR A 37 15.82 21.68 3.05
C THR A 37 14.64 21.52 2.09
N GLY A 38 14.12 22.62 1.53
CA GLY A 38 13.02 22.55 0.55
C GLY A 38 13.32 21.66 -0.65
N ALA A 39 14.58 21.61 -1.12
CA ALA A 39 14.98 20.72 -2.21
C ALA A 39 14.99 19.23 -1.81
N GLN A 40 15.29 18.91 -0.54
CA GLN A 40 15.20 17.56 -0.01
C GLN A 40 13.74 17.13 0.16
N GLN A 41 12.88 18.03 0.65
CA GLN A 41 11.44 17.80 0.75
C GLN A 41 10.83 17.54 -0.64
N GLU A 42 11.17 18.36 -1.64
CA GLU A 42 10.69 18.18 -3.02
C GLU A 42 11.13 16.84 -3.61
N ARG A 43 12.41 16.47 -3.47
CA ARG A 43 12.93 15.19 -3.98
C ARG A 43 12.30 14.01 -3.25
N ALA A 44 12.12 14.11 -1.95
CA ALA A 44 11.44 13.07 -1.18
C ALA A 44 9.97 12.93 -1.58
N GLY A 45 9.28 14.05 -1.82
CA GLY A 45 7.90 14.08 -2.30
C GLY A 45 7.75 13.33 -3.62
N GLN A 46 8.60 13.64 -4.60
CA GLN A 46 8.59 12.95 -5.89
C GLN A 46 8.80 11.43 -5.76
N VAL A 47 9.79 11.01 -4.96
CA VAL A 47 10.06 9.58 -4.74
C VAL A 47 8.90 8.89 -4.03
N LEU A 48 8.28 9.56 -3.07
CA LEU A 48 7.17 9.02 -2.32
C LEU A 48 5.91 8.93 -3.19
N ASP A 49 5.58 9.96 -3.96
CA ASP A 49 4.46 9.99 -4.90
C ASP A 49 4.54 8.82 -5.90
N ASP A 50 5.73 8.60 -6.48
CA ASP A 50 5.98 7.50 -7.42
C ASP A 50 5.79 6.13 -6.74
N LEU A 51 6.29 5.99 -5.51
CA LEU A 51 6.17 4.76 -4.73
C LEU A 51 4.72 4.48 -4.33
N VAL A 52 4.02 5.48 -3.80
CA VAL A 52 2.61 5.42 -3.42
C VAL A 52 1.77 5.06 -4.64
N THR A 53 1.99 5.73 -5.77
CA THR A 53 1.29 5.44 -7.03
C THR A 53 1.53 4.00 -7.47
N THR A 54 2.78 3.54 -7.45
CA THR A 54 3.14 2.17 -7.83
C THR A 54 2.46 1.14 -6.94
N ILE A 55 2.51 1.32 -5.61
CA ILE A 55 1.88 0.38 -4.66
C ILE A 55 0.36 0.40 -4.83
N ARG A 56 -0.25 1.58 -5.03
CA ARG A 56 -1.69 1.70 -5.28
C ARG A 56 -2.14 0.94 -6.52
N SER A 57 -1.38 1.06 -7.62
CA SER A 57 -1.64 0.30 -8.84
C SER A 57 -1.58 -1.21 -8.59
N VAL A 58 -0.56 -1.69 -7.87
CA VAL A 58 -0.46 -3.12 -7.51
C VAL A 58 -1.67 -3.56 -6.68
N VAL A 59 -2.08 -2.78 -5.68
CA VAL A 59 -3.24 -3.14 -4.84
C VAL A 59 -4.55 -3.13 -5.65
N ALA A 60 -4.69 -2.22 -6.61
CA ALA A 60 -5.88 -2.12 -7.46
C ALA A 60 -6.05 -3.30 -8.43
N GLU A 61 -4.94 -3.84 -8.95
CA GLU A 61 -4.95 -5.04 -9.80
C GLU A 61 -5.25 -6.32 -8.99
N HIS A 62 -4.84 -6.34 -7.72
CA HIS A 62 -4.99 -7.50 -6.85
C HIS A 62 -6.26 -7.42 -5.98
N VAL A 63 -7.43 -7.48 -6.60
CA VAL A 63 -8.74 -7.52 -5.92
C VAL A 63 -9.31 -8.93 -5.83
N ALA A 64 -10.17 -9.17 -4.83
CA ALA A 64 -10.92 -10.42 -4.70
C ALA A 64 -12.09 -10.46 -5.70
N ASP A 65 -12.32 -11.61 -6.31
CA ASP A 65 -13.53 -11.93 -7.06
C ASP A 65 -14.65 -12.43 -6.13
N THR A 66 -15.78 -12.82 -6.72
CA THR A 66 -16.95 -13.32 -5.97
C THR A 66 -16.70 -14.67 -5.27
N ALA A 67 -15.66 -15.40 -5.65
CA ALA A 67 -15.22 -16.65 -5.03
C ALA A 67 -14.14 -16.44 -3.95
N GLY A 68 -13.68 -15.21 -3.76
CA GLY A 68 -12.62 -14.86 -2.79
C GLY A 68 -11.22 -15.15 -3.33
N GLN A 69 -11.08 -15.27 -4.65
CA GLN A 69 -9.80 -15.42 -5.33
C GLN A 69 -9.31 -14.07 -5.84
N CYS A 70 -8.01 -13.84 -5.83
CA CYS A 70 -7.41 -12.69 -6.46
C CYS A 70 -7.57 -12.78 -7.98
N VAL A 71 -8.19 -11.77 -8.60
CA VAL A 71 -8.42 -11.72 -10.06
C VAL A 71 -7.10 -11.83 -10.84
N PHE A 72 -6.03 -11.23 -10.32
CA PHE A 72 -4.71 -11.22 -10.98
C PHE A 72 -3.92 -12.52 -10.77
N CYS A 73 -3.88 -13.04 -9.52
CA CYS A 73 -3.05 -14.21 -9.19
C CYS A 73 -3.77 -15.55 -9.41
N ALA A 74 -5.10 -15.56 -9.48
CA ALA A 74 -5.95 -16.74 -9.39
C ALA A 74 -5.80 -17.57 -8.09
N ASP A 75 -5.16 -17.00 -7.06
CA ASP A 75 -4.99 -17.59 -5.72
C ASP A 75 -6.01 -17.03 -4.71
N ALA A 76 -6.17 -17.66 -3.55
CA ALA A 76 -7.00 -17.11 -2.47
C ALA A 76 -6.57 -15.68 -2.08
N TRP A 77 -7.54 -14.78 -1.91
CA TRP A 77 -7.30 -13.43 -1.43
C TRP A 77 -7.34 -13.39 0.11
N PRO A 78 -6.44 -12.65 0.80
CA PRO A 78 -5.34 -11.87 0.25
C PRO A 78 -4.25 -12.77 -0.32
N CYS A 79 -3.87 -12.51 -1.57
CA CYS A 79 -2.83 -13.26 -2.24
C CYS A 79 -1.45 -12.87 -1.68
N ARG A 80 -0.42 -13.64 -2.04
CA ARG A 80 0.95 -13.43 -1.57
C ARG A 80 1.44 -11.99 -1.80
N THR A 81 1.09 -11.39 -2.94
CA THR A 81 1.47 -10.00 -3.24
C THR A 81 0.86 -9.03 -2.23
N ILE A 82 -0.45 -9.09 -1.98
CA ILE A 82 -1.11 -8.22 -0.99
C ILE A 82 -0.56 -8.45 0.41
N ALA A 83 -0.31 -9.70 0.81
CA ALA A 83 0.29 -10.01 2.10
C ALA A 83 1.70 -9.41 2.25
N VAL A 84 2.51 -9.44 1.19
CA VAL A 84 3.84 -8.81 1.18
C VAL A 84 3.73 -7.29 1.23
N VAL A 85 2.85 -6.69 0.42
CA VAL A 85 2.62 -5.23 0.42
C VAL A 85 2.22 -4.78 1.81
N TYR A 86 1.20 -5.40 2.41
CA TYR A 86 0.76 -5.09 3.76
C TYR A 86 1.91 -5.16 4.76
N ARG A 87 2.62 -6.30 4.83
CA ARG A 87 3.73 -6.47 5.76
C ARG A 87 4.81 -5.40 5.59
N VAL A 88 5.12 -5.03 4.34
CA VAL A 88 6.14 -4.05 4.02
C VAL A 88 5.70 -2.63 4.38
N THR A 89 4.46 -2.25 4.09
CA THR A 89 3.95 -0.91 4.38
C THR A 89 3.63 -0.71 5.87
N THR A 90 3.45 -1.80 6.62
CA THR A 90 3.21 -1.75 8.07
C THR A 90 4.48 -1.84 8.91
N ASP A 91 5.65 -2.08 8.31
CA ASP A 91 6.92 -2.20 9.03
C ASP A 91 7.53 -0.81 9.26
N PRO A 92 7.50 -0.29 10.51
CA PRO A 92 7.93 1.07 10.81
C PRO A 92 9.45 1.27 10.72
N GLU A 93 10.24 0.18 10.72
CA GLU A 93 11.70 0.26 10.67
C GLU A 93 12.26 0.04 9.25
N ARG A 94 11.38 -0.18 8.27
CA ARG A 94 11.79 -0.56 6.92
C ARG A 94 12.26 0.65 6.12
N GLN A 95 13.54 0.66 5.80
CA GLN A 95 14.13 1.65 4.90
C GLN A 95 13.97 1.20 3.43
N ILE A 96 13.42 2.08 2.60
CA ILE A 96 13.16 1.81 1.17
C ILE A 96 14.22 2.48 0.29
N ALA A 97 14.63 3.69 0.64
CA ALA A 97 15.65 4.44 -0.07
C ALA A 97 16.43 5.33 0.91
N THR A 98 17.69 5.59 0.58
CA THR A 98 18.50 6.62 1.24
C THR A 98 18.67 7.77 0.26
N LEU A 99 18.22 8.96 0.63
CA LEU A 99 18.42 10.17 -0.15
C LEU A 99 19.83 10.69 0.15
N THR A 100 20.76 10.54 -0.79
CA THR A 100 22.08 11.17 -0.70
C THR A 100 21.98 12.64 -1.10
N ALA A 101 22.71 13.50 -0.36
CA ALA A 101 22.82 14.93 -0.60
C ALA A 101 23.37 15.26 -2.00
#